data_AF-A0AA86PRQ5-F1
#
_entry.id   AF-A0AA86PRQ5-F1
#
_cell.length_a   1.000
_cell.length_b   1.000
_cell.length_c   1.000
_cell.angle_alpha   90.00
_cell.angle_beta   90.00
_cell.angle_gamma   90.00
#
_symmetry.space_group_name_H-M   'P 1'
#
loop_
_entity.id
_entity.type
_entity.pdbx_description
1 polymer ?
#
loop_
_entity_poly.entity_id
_entity_poly.type
_entity_poly.pdbx_seq_one_letter_code
_entity_poly.pdbx_strand_id
1 'polypeptide(L)'
;MSSNITYEQYLSSSLQNSVMYKQPLNIHVKTLQNMLKASVSVEKNKVVIDSNSIIQTLISIVDVLFVQQRIHDQEQNKLIDEANQSNLTSTNQLQLIERQIVGIFSRAEFQPDIQQNMTLWLQQFEELICQQQNDLKQLQQENQKYENDITSAQNQIQQLVAEQKQLLSNISQISSENSRLKNDFSKIQTEHQTVSKQLEQHSYAYEQLQILKAEHSQVLEAKQYALQEIGLVQCELQHSHYELLQIKDSLSVSESNNEIFQEQLQKQKFAYNLLTEQLTSSNAKCEELQKKSSESLNICEHLQQFLTNNQYSDPDLNKNFCLFESNYNKHQQTIINLQSELQTAQAELILKRNQLEQFKAKNDLQNKQTEETRKKMQKFYDAQIKQHKKDMQVLEQILGRGEQIETPE
;
A
#
# COMPACT_ATOMS: atom_id res chain seq x y z
N MET A 1 -32.37 83.21 -20.11
CA MET A 1 -32.86 84.39 -20.87
C MET A 1 -33.34 83.87 -22.21
N SER A 2 -34.64 83.60 -22.29
CA SER A 2 -35.34 83.05 -23.45
C SER A 2 -35.96 84.21 -24.21
N SER A 3 -35.45 84.49 -25.41
CA SER A 3 -36.03 85.47 -26.33
C SER A 3 -37.18 84.82 -27.09
N ASN A 4 -38.41 85.13 -26.68
CA ASN A 4 -39.61 84.89 -27.48
C ASN A 4 -39.56 85.83 -28.69
N ILE A 5 -39.16 85.30 -29.84
CA ILE A 5 -39.36 85.94 -31.13
C ILE A 5 -40.82 85.67 -31.51
N THR A 6 -41.62 86.71 -31.65
CA THR A 6 -43.02 86.58 -32.09
C THR A 6 -43.06 86.25 -33.59
N TYR A 7 -44.04 85.44 -33.99
CA TYR A 7 -44.21 84.93 -35.36
C TYR A 7 -44.25 86.06 -36.43
N GLU A 8 -44.68 87.26 -36.06
CA GLU A 8 -44.66 88.45 -36.92
C GLU A 8 -43.24 88.97 -37.22
N GLN A 9 -42.28 88.83 -36.30
CA GLN A 9 -40.88 89.22 -36.53
C GLN A 9 -40.16 88.27 -37.49
N TYR A 10 -40.57 87.00 -37.54
CA TYR A 10 -40.04 86.01 -38.50
C TYR A 10 -40.57 86.24 -39.92
N LEU A 11 -41.86 86.59 -40.06
CA LEU A 11 -42.45 86.94 -41.36
C LEU A 11 -41.86 88.24 -41.93
N SER A 12 -41.56 89.22 -41.07
CA SER A 12 -40.99 90.51 -41.47
C SER A 12 -39.55 90.40 -41.98
N SER A 13 -38.75 89.51 -41.41
CA SER A 13 -37.35 89.28 -41.81
C SER A 13 -37.23 88.36 -43.04
N SER A 14 -38.22 87.49 -43.29
CA SER A 14 -38.33 86.72 -44.54
C SER A 14 -38.70 87.61 -45.74
N LEU A 15 -39.61 88.57 -45.56
CA LEU A 15 -40.03 89.50 -46.63
C LEU A 15 -38.95 90.52 -47.03
N GLN A 16 -38.04 90.90 -46.13
CA GLN A 16 -36.94 91.83 -46.46
C GLN A 16 -35.80 91.20 -47.27
N ASN A 17 -35.73 89.87 -47.39
CA ASN A 17 -34.74 89.18 -48.23
C ASN A 17 -35.24 88.92 -49.67
N SER A 18 -36.37 89.53 -50.09
CA SER A 18 -36.94 89.34 -51.43
C SER A 18 -36.12 89.92 -52.60
N VAL A 19 -34.90 90.42 -52.35
CA VAL A 19 -33.94 90.81 -53.40
C VAL A 19 -33.26 89.57 -54.04
N MET A 20 -33.44 88.37 -53.46
CA MET A 20 -32.92 87.09 -53.97
C MET A 20 -33.65 86.53 -55.22
N TYR A 21 -34.79 87.08 -55.64
CA TYR A 21 -35.60 86.55 -56.76
C TYR A 21 -35.10 86.95 -58.17
N LYS A 22 -33.83 87.34 -58.31
CA LYS A 22 -33.19 87.61 -59.62
C LYS A 22 -32.05 86.66 -59.98
N GLN A 23 -31.76 85.65 -59.15
CA GLN A 23 -30.73 84.68 -59.49
C GLN A 23 -31.27 83.57 -60.40
N PRO A 24 -30.49 83.13 -61.42
CA PRO A 24 -30.91 82.07 -62.33
C PRO A 24 -31.18 80.77 -61.57
N LEU A 25 -32.22 80.04 -61.98
CA LEU A 25 -32.73 78.78 -61.41
C LEU A 25 -31.62 77.77 -61.07
N ASN A 26 -30.53 77.79 -61.85
CA ASN A 26 -29.34 76.94 -61.70
C ASN A 26 -28.63 77.07 -60.34
N ILE A 27 -28.65 78.25 -59.71
CA ILE A 27 -28.02 78.46 -58.38
C ILE A 27 -28.88 77.83 -57.27
N HIS A 28 -30.20 77.89 -57.42
CA HIS A 28 -31.13 77.28 -56.46
C HIS A 28 -31.03 75.75 -56.53
N VAL A 29 -31.02 75.17 -57.73
CA VAL A 29 -30.86 73.71 -57.93
C VAL A 29 -29.56 73.18 -57.30
N LYS A 30 -28.44 73.89 -57.45
CA LYS A 30 -27.15 73.47 -56.87
C LYS A 30 -27.14 73.56 -55.34
N THR A 31 -27.80 74.56 -54.77
CA THR A 31 -27.95 74.72 -53.32
C THR A 31 -28.83 73.61 -52.73
N LEU A 32 -29.91 73.28 -53.41
CA LEU A 32 -30.82 72.17 -53.04
C LEU A 32 -30.13 70.81 -53.14
N GLN A 33 -29.35 70.56 -54.19
CA GLN A 33 -28.52 69.35 -54.32
C GLN A 33 -27.51 69.20 -53.18
N ASN A 34 -26.91 70.31 -52.72
CA ASN A 34 -25.99 70.28 -51.59
C ASN A 34 -26.69 70.01 -50.26
N MET A 35 -27.91 70.54 -50.05
CA MET A 35 -28.72 70.25 -48.86
C MET A 35 -29.22 68.80 -48.84
N LEU A 36 -29.59 68.26 -49.99
CA LEU A 36 -29.98 66.84 -50.11
C LEU A 36 -28.80 65.91 -49.80
N LYS A 37 -27.60 66.24 -50.31
CA LYS A 37 -26.35 65.52 -49.98
C LYS A 37 -25.99 65.61 -48.49
N ALA A 38 -26.24 66.74 -47.85
CA ALA A 38 -25.98 66.92 -46.42
C ALA A 38 -27.00 66.16 -45.53
N SER A 39 -28.20 65.89 -46.05
CA SER A 39 -29.26 65.15 -45.35
C SER A 39 -29.04 63.63 -45.32
N VAL A 40 -28.03 63.15 -46.04
CA VAL A 40 -27.58 61.75 -46.03
C VAL A 40 -26.17 61.73 -45.45
N SER A 41 -26.04 61.34 -44.19
CA SER A 41 -24.74 61.23 -43.52
C SER A 41 -24.39 59.77 -43.21
N VAL A 42 -23.11 59.42 -43.35
CA VAL A 42 -22.59 58.10 -43.01
C VAL A 42 -21.82 58.21 -41.72
N GLU A 43 -22.44 57.84 -40.60
CA GLU A 43 -21.76 57.71 -39.32
C GLU A 43 -21.58 56.23 -38.98
N LYS A 44 -20.32 55.81 -38.76
CA LYS A 44 -19.95 54.50 -38.21
C LYS A 44 -20.64 53.31 -38.91
N ASN A 45 -20.54 53.25 -40.24
CA ASN A 45 -21.10 52.18 -41.08
C ASN A 45 -22.64 52.05 -41.05
N LYS A 46 -23.37 53.05 -40.54
CA LYS A 46 -24.81 53.20 -40.77
C LYS A 46 -25.08 54.47 -41.57
N VAL A 47 -25.83 54.31 -42.65
CA VAL A 47 -26.41 55.45 -43.37
C VAL A 47 -27.58 55.95 -42.52
N VAL A 48 -27.46 57.15 -41.97
CA VAL A 48 -28.54 57.80 -41.23
C VAL A 48 -29.16 58.83 -42.17
N ILE A 49 -30.34 58.47 -42.69
CA ILE A 49 -31.17 59.35 -43.50
C ILE A 49 -32.06 60.13 -42.53
N ASP A 50 -31.76 61.41 -42.33
CA ASP A 50 -32.65 62.27 -41.55
C ASP A 50 -33.87 62.62 -42.43
N SER A 51 -34.92 61.80 -42.28
CA SER A 51 -36.16 61.96 -43.03
C SER A 51 -36.77 63.34 -42.81
N ASN A 52 -36.57 63.97 -41.64
CA ASN A 52 -37.05 65.33 -41.38
C ASN A 52 -36.23 66.36 -42.16
N SER A 53 -34.92 66.20 -42.29
CA SER A 53 -34.08 67.10 -43.09
C SER A 53 -34.42 67.02 -44.59
N ILE A 54 -34.70 65.81 -45.10
CA ILE A 54 -35.14 65.63 -46.50
C ILE A 54 -36.53 66.23 -46.72
N ILE A 55 -37.48 65.99 -45.81
CA ILE A 55 -38.83 66.58 -45.88
C ILE A 55 -38.75 68.10 -45.81
N GLN A 56 -37.94 68.68 -44.92
CA GLN A 56 -37.76 70.13 -44.83
C GLN A 56 -37.09 70.72 -46.08
N THR A 57 -36.15 70.00 -46.69
CA THR A 57 -35.55 70.41 -47.96
C THR A 57 -36.57 70.37 -49.09
N LEU A 58 -37.39 69.32 -49.19
CA LEU A 58 -38.48 69.21 -50.16
C LEU A 58 -39.55 70.29 -49.95
N ILE A 59 -39.94 70.56 -48.70
CA ILE A 59 -40.83 71.68 -48.35
C ILE A 59 -40.22 73.00 -48.80
N SER A 60 -38.92 73.23 -48.58
CA SER A 60 -38.24 74.45 -49.02
C SER A 60 -38.17 74.56 -50.56
N ILE A 61 -38.02 73.45 -51.27
CA ILE A 61 -38.07 73.38 -52.74
C ILE A 61 -39.47 73.73 -53.23
N VAL A 62 -40.48 73.08 -52.65
CA VAL A 62 -41.88 73.33 -52.93
C VAL A 62 -42.18 74.78 -52.63
N ASP A 63 -41.79 75.35 -51.50
CA ASP A 63 -41.99 76.76 -51.13
C ASP A 63 -41.31 77.72 -52.12
N VAL A 64 -40.09 77.44 -52.60
CA VAL A 64 -39.45 78.28 -53.63
C VAL A 64 -40.20 78.24 -54.96
N LEU A 65 -40.68 77.05 -55.36
CA LEU A 65 -41.53 76.86 -56.54
C LEU A 65 -42.93 77.46 -56.33
N PHE A 66 -43.45 77.40 -55.10
CA PHE A 66 -44.75 77.93 -54.67
C PHE A 66 -44.73 79.45 -54.57
N VAL A 67 -43.59 80.06 -54.21
CA VAL A 67 -43.42 81.51 -54.23
C VAL A 67 -43.33 82.03 -55.66
N GLN A 68 -42.78 81.25 -56.60
CA GLN A 68 -42.89 81.54 -58.04
C GLN A 68 -44.33 81.37 -58.57
N GLN A 69 -45.09 80.40 -58.06
CA GLN A 69 -46.49 80.17 -58.41
C GLN A 69 -47.47 81.15 -57.70
N ARG A 70 -47.15 81.66 -56.49
CA ARG A 70 -47.98 82.59 -55.70
C ARG A 70 -48.12 83.99 -56.31
N ILE A 71 -47.37 84.29 -57.37
CA ILE A 71 -47.62 85.46 -58.20
C ILE A 71 -48.85 85.25 -59.12
N HIS A 72 -49.40 84.03 -59.22
CA HIS A 72 -50.57 83.74 -60.06
C HIS A 72 -51.64 82.82 -59.44
N ASP A 73 -51.88 82.89 -58.13
CA ASP A 73 -53.24 82.88 -57.52
C ASP A 73 -53.26 82.33 -56.07
N GLN A 74 -54.06 83.01 -55.24
CA GLN A 74 -54.33 82.72 -53.83
C GLN A 74 -55.51 81.76 -53.68
N GLU A 75 -55.27 80.47 -53.38
CA GLU A 75 -56.36 79.63 -52.86
C GLU A 75 -55.96 78.39 -51.99
N GLN A 76 -54.73 78.32 -51.43
CA GLN A 76 -54.26 77.07 -50.79
C GLN A 76 -53.83 77.12 -49.31
N ASN A 77 -54.22 78.12 -48.52
CA ASN A 77 -53.92 78.11 -47.07
C ASN A 77 -54.79 77.11 -46.25
N LYS A 78 -55.63 76.29 -46.87
CA LYS A 78 -56.52 75.34 -46.17
C LYS A 78 -56.01 73.89 -46.12
N LEU A 79 -54.97 73.55 -46.89
CA LEU A 79 -54.48 72.17 -47.06
C LEU A 79 -53.19 71.86 -46.29
N ILE A 80 -52.45 72.89 -45.86
CA ILE A 80 -51.23 72.75 -45.06
C ILE A 80 -51.56 72.37 -43.60
N ASP A 81 -52.73 72.77 -43.10
CA ASP A 81 -53.19 72.40 -41.76
C ASP A 81 -53.60 70.91 -41.66
N GLU A 82 -53.94 70.25 -42.78
CA GLU A 82 -54.29 68.82 -42.80
C GLU A 82 -53.06 67.89 -42.76
N ALA A 83 -51.91 68.34 -43.30
CA ALA A 83 -50.65 67.58 -43.26
C ALA A 83 -50.00 67.60 -41.86
N ASN A 84 -50.19 68.68 -41.10
CA ASN A 84 -49.60 68.84 -39.77
C ASN A 84 -50.42 68.18 -38.64
N GLN A 85 -51.67 67.77 -38.90
CA GLN A 85 -52.54 67.16 -37.89
C GLN A 85 -52.68 65.62 -37.99
N SER A 86 -52.08 64.98 -38.99
CA SER A 86 -52.22 63.54 -39.20
C SER A 86 -50.91 62.80 -38.89
N ASN A 87 -51.00 61.79 -38.00
CA ASN A 87 -49.95 60.80 -37.68
C ASN A 87 -49.69 59.87 -38.90
N LEU A 88 -49.41 60.46 -40.05
CA LEU A 88 -49.11 59.75 -41.27
C LEU A 88 -47.68 59.20 -41.17
N THR A 89 -47.52 57.91 -41.43
CA THR A 89 -46.19 57.29 -41.60
C THR A 89 -45.42 58.04 -42.69
N SER A 90 -44.09 58.05 -42.61
CA SER A 90 -43.21 58.76 -43.57
C SER A 90 -43.54 58.45 -45.03
N THR A 91 -44.03 57.24 -45.33
CA THR A 91 -44.50 56.82 -46.66
C THR A 91 -45.72 57.62 -47.14
N ASN A 92 -46.69 57.89 -46.27
CA ASN A 92 -47.89 58.63 -46.62
C ASN A 92 -47.62 60.13 -46.77
N GLN A 93 -46.67 60.67 -46.00
CA GLN A 93 -46.21 62.05 -46.16
C GLN A 93 -45.51 62.26 -47.50
N LEU A 94 -44.65 61.32 -47.93
CA LEU A 94 -44.02 61.35 -49.25
C LEU A 94 -45.04 61.29 -50.39
N GLN A 95 -46.05 60.41 -50.31
CA GLN A 95 -47.12 60.33 -51.33
C GLN A 95 -47.98 61.60 -51.41
N LEU A 96 -48.20 62.29 -50.28
CA LEU A 96 -48.91 63.56 -50.24
C LEU A 96 -48.09 64.67 -50.91
N ILE A 97 -46.80 64.76 -50.58
CA ILE A 97 -45.86 65.71 -51.20
C ILE A 97 -45.75 65.45 -52.71
N GLU A 98 -45.66 64.18 -53.13
CA GLU A 98 -45.63 63.78 -54.54
C GLU A 98 -46.88 64.25 -55.29
N ARG A 99 -48.08 64.01 -54.73
CA ARG A 99 -49.34 64.50 -55.32
C ARG A 99 -49.41 66.03 -55.38
N GLN A 100 -48.91 66.72 -54.36
CA GLN A 100 -48.89 68.17 -54.32
C GLN A 100 -47.95 68.75 -55.37
N ILE A 101 -46.74 68.21 -55.50
CA ILE A 101 -45.77 68.53 -56.54
C ILE A 101 -46.42 68.33 -57.92
N VAL A 102 -46.94 67.13 -58.21
CA VAL A 102 -47.59 66.82 -59.51
C VAL A 102 -48.77 67.76 -59.79
N GLY A 103 -49.56 68.12 -58.77
CA GLY A 103 -50.68 69.04 -58.86
C GLY A 103 -50.29 70.50 -59.15
N ILE A 104 -49.17 70.98 -58.60
CA ILE A 104 -48.62 72.31 -58.89
C ILE A 104 -48.11 72.35 -60.34
N PHE A 105 -47.41 71.30 -60.77
CA PHE A 105 -46.78 71.25 -62.10
C PHE A 105 -47.78 71.06 -63.25
N SER A 106 -48.90 70.40 -63.00
CA SER A 106 -49.96 70.23 -64.01
C SER A 106 -50.70 71.54 -64.33
N ARG A 107 -50.58 72.58 -63.50
CA ARG A 107 -51.32 73.85 -63.61
C ARG A 107 -50.51 75.02 -64.14
N ALA A 108 -49.19 74.87 -64.28
CA ALA A 108 -48.29 75.94 -64.65
C ALA A 108 -47.79 75.75 -66.08
N GLU A 109 -48.02 76.75 -66.95
CA GLU A 109 -47.48 76.81 -68.32
C GLU A 109 -45.97 77.13 -68.29
N PHE A 110 -45.17 76.18 -67.77
CA PHE A 110 -43.72 76.30 -67.80
C PHE A 110 -43.18 76.17 -69.22
N GLN A 111 -42.11 76.89 -69.54
CA GLN A 111 -41.39 76.72 -70.82
C GLN A 111 -40.93 75.26 -70.99
N PRO A 112 -40.91 74.71 -72.22
CA PRO A 112 -40.60 73.29 -72.49
C PRO A 112 -39.28 72.82 -71.87
N ASP A 113 -38.25 73.67 -71.88
CA ASP A 113 -36.93 73.35 -71.33
C ASP A 113 -36.95 73.16 -69.80
N ILE A 114 -37.83 73.87 -69.10
CA ILE A 114 -38.00 73.73 -67.64
C ILE A 114 -38.73 72.43 -67.33
N GLN A 115 -39.79 72.11 -68.09
CA GLN A 115 -40.50 70.83 -67.97
C GLN A 115 -39.56 69.64 -68.21
N GLN A 116 -38.69 69.72 -69.21
CA GLN A 116 -37.74 68.63 -69.51
C GLN A 116 -36.71 68.41 -68.39
N ASN A 117 -36.11 69.49 -67.87
CA ASN A 117 -35.15 69.40 -66.76
C ASN A 117 -35.80 68.85 -65.48
N MET A 118 -37.05 69.22 -65.24
CA MET A 118 -37.83 68.71 -64.12
C MET A 118 -38.15 67.22 -64.23
N THR A 119 -38.57 66.77 -65.41
CA THR A 119 -38.81 65.34 -65.66
C THR A 119 -37.54 64.53 -65.42
N LEU A 120 -36.38 65.00 -65.91
CA LEU A 120 -35.08 64.36 -65.64
C LEU A 120 -34.75 64.32 -64.15
N TRP A 121 -35.03 65.39 -63.41
CA TRP A 121 -34.80 65.44 -61.97
C TRP A 121 -35.71 64.48 -61.19
N LEU A 122 -37.00 64.43 -61.53
CA LEU A 122 -37.96 63.49 -60.93
C LEU A 122 -37.55 62.04 -61.21
N GLN A 123 -37.12 61.74 -62.43
CA GLN A 123 -36.63 60.41 -62.78
C GLN A 123 -35.38 60.01 -61.98
N GLN A 124 -34.40 60.92 -61.84
CA GLN A 124 -33.21 60.68 -60.99
C GLN A 124 -33.60 60.48 -59.52
N PHE A 125 -34.62 61.19 -59.04
CA PHE A 125 -35.09 61.08 -57.67
C PHE A 125 -35.82 59.76 -57.42
N GLU A 126 -36.67 59.32 -58.36
CA GLU A 126 -37.31 58.00 -58.33
C GLU A 126 -36.28 56.87 -58.33
N GLU A 127 -35.23 56.96 -59.16
CA GLU A 127 -34.13 56.00 -59.19
C GLU A 127 -33.40 55.95 -57.83
N LEU A 128 -33.12 57.10 -57.21
CA LEU A 128 -32.49 57.18 -55.89
C LEU A 128 -33.38 56.57 -54.80
N ILE A 129 -34.68 56.85 -54.80
CA ILE A 129 -35.64 56.26 -53.85
C ILE A 129 -35.68 54.74 -54.03
N CYS A 130 -35.77 54.26 -55.27
CA CYS A 130 -35.74 52.83 -55.56
C CYS A 130 -34.45 52.17 -55.06
N GLN A 131 -33.30 52.82 -55.27
CA GLN A 131 -32.02 52.33 -54.77
C GLN A 131 -31.99 52.27 -53.24
N GLN A 132 -32.40 53.33 -52.55
CA GLN A 132 -32.47 53.36 -51.09
C GLN A 132 -33.45 52.33 -50.51
N GLN A 133 -34.58 52.09 -51.17
CA GLN A 133 -35.52 51.05 -50.77
C GLN A 133 -34.92 49.64 -50.92
N ASN A 134 -34.15 49.41 -51.97
CA ASN A 134 -33.44 48.14 -52.17
C ASN A 134 -32.33 47.94 -51.13
N ASP A 135 -31.53 48.97 -50.85
CA ASP A 135 -30.50 48.94 -49.81
C ASP A 135 -31.12 48.69 -48.42
N LEU A 136 -32.26 49.33 -48.12
CA LEU A 136 -32.99 49.11 -46.87
C LEU A 136 -33.48 47.66 -46.74
N LYS A 137 -34.03 47.08 -47.82
CA LYS A 137 -34.45 45.67 -47.83
C LYS A 137 -33.27 44.73 -47.63
N GLN A 138 -32.12 45.02 -48.26
CA GLN A 138 -30.90 44.23 -48.07
C GLN A 138 -30.42 44.30 -46.62
N LEU A 139 -30.34 45.50 -46.04
CA LEU A 139 -29.95 45.69 -44.64
C LEU A 139 -30.92 44.99 -43.67
N GLN A 140 -32.22 44.95 -43.96
CA GLN A 140 -33.19 44.19 -43.17
C GLN A 140 -32.93 42.69 -43.23
N GLN A 141 -32.62 42.13 -44.40
CA GLN A 141 -32.26 40.72 -44.56
C GLN A 141 -30.95 40.38 -43.84
N GLU A 142 -29.95 41.25 -43.93
CA GLU A 142 -28.68 41.08 -43.20
C GLU A 142 -28.87 41.14 -41.69
N ASN A 143 -29.66 42.10 -41.18
CA ASN A 143 -30.00 42.16 -39.75
C ASN A 143 -30.71 40.90 -39.27
N GLN A 144 -31.68 40.39 -40.04
CA GLN A 144 -32.37 39.14 -39.70
C GLN A 144 -31.41 37.94 -39.69
N LYS A 145 -30.46 37.89 -40.63
CA LYS A 145 -29.39 36.89 -40.62
C LYS A 145 -28.53 37.00 -39.36
N TYR A 146 -28.09 38.20 -38.98
CA TYR A 146 -27.30 38.40 -37.77
C TYR A 146 -28.06 38.05 -36.49
N GLU A 147 -29.37 38.32 -36.41
CA GLU A 147 -30.21 37.90 -35.28
C GLU A 147 -30.27 36.37 -35.16
N ASN A 148 -30.39 35.66 -36.28
CA ASN A 148 -30.34 34.20 -36.31
C ASN A 148 -28.96 33.66 -35.89
N ASP A 149 -27.87 34.28 -36.38
CA ASP A 149 -26.50 33.89 -36.02
C ASP A 149 -26.23 34.12 -34.53
N ILE A 150 -26.71 35.24 -33.96
CA ILE A 150 -26.62 35.54 -32.52
C ILE A 150 -27.39 34.49 -31.71
N THR A 151 -28.60 34.13 -32.13
CA THR A 151 -29.42 33.11 -31.45
C THR A 151 -28.73 31.75 -31.49
N SER A 152 -28.16 31.37 -32.64
CA SER A 152 -27.37 30.15 -32.80
C SER A 152 -26.15 30.11 -31.88
N ALA A 153 -25.38 31.20 -31.83
CA ALA A 153 -24.22 31.33 -30.96
C ALA A 153 -24.61 31.26 -29.47
N GLN A 154 -25.73 31.88 -29.07
CA GLN A 154 -26.25 31.80 -27.70
C GLN A 154 -26.59 30.36 -27.31
N ASN A 155 -27.23 29.59 -28.19
CA ASN A 155 -27.54 28.19 -27.94
C ASN A 155 -26.27 27.35 -27.78
N GLN A 156 -25.25 27.57 -28.62
CA GLN A 156 -23.95 26.90 -28.50
C GLN A 156 -23.25 27.24 -27.18
N ILE A 157 -23.27 28.51 -26.76
CA ILE A 157 -22.71 28.93 -25.47
C ILE A 157 -23.42 28.22 -24.31
N GLN A 158 -24.75 28.12 -24.34
CA GLN A 158 -25.51 27.41 -23.30
C GLN A 158 -25.16 25.93 -23.24
N GLN A 159 -24.99 25.27 -24.38
CA GLN A 159 -24.56 23.88 -24.44
C GLN A 159 -23.16 23.70 -23.85
N LEU A 160 -22.19 24.54 -24.24
CA LEU A 160 -20.83 24.49 -23.71
C LEU A 160 -20.78 24.74 -22.19
N VAL A 161 -21.63 25.62 -21.66
CA VAL A 161 -21.74 25.85 -20.21
C VAL A 161 -22.29 24.62 -19.49
N ALA A 162 -23.25 23.90 -20.08
CA ALA A 162 -23.77 22.66 -19.51
C ALA A 162 -22.68 21.56 -19.51
N GLU A 163 -21.95 21.41 -20.61
CA GLU A 163 -20.83 20.46 -20.72
C GLU A 163 -19.72 20.79 -19.71
N GLN A 164 -19.36 22.07 -19.56
CA GLN A 164 -18.38 22.51 -18.56
C GLN A 164 -18.80 22.14 -17.14
N LYS A 165 -20.08 22.33 -16.77
CA LYS A 165 -20.61 21.96 -15.45
C LYS A 165 -20.54 20.44 -15.21
N GLN A 166 -20.87 19.65 -16.23
CA GLN A 166 -20.77 18.19 -16.13
C GLN A 166 -19.32 17.74 -15.93
N LEU A 167 -18.37 18.31 -16.68
CA LEU A 167 -16.95 18.00 -16.54
C LEU A 167 -16.42 18.36 -15.14
N LEU A 168 -16.83 19.50 -14.59
CA LEU A 168 -16.46 19.89 -13.21
C LEU A 168 -17.01 18.91 -12.17
N SER A 169 -18.25 18.44 -12.34
CA SER A 169 -18.83 17.39 -11.48
C SER A 169 -18.02 16.10 -11.55
N ASN A 170 -17.64 15.66 -12.75
CA ASN A 170 -16.84 14.46 -12.96
C ASN A 170 -15.45 14.59 -12.31
N ILE A 171 -14.78 15.74 -12.45
CA ILE A 171 -13.50 16.02 -11.79
C ILE A 171 -13.64 15.93 -10.27
N SER A 172 -14.71 16.48 -9.70
CA SER A 172 -14.97 16.40 -8.26
C SER A 172 -15.17 14.95 -7.80
N GLN A 173 -15.89 14.12 -8.59
CA GLN A 173 -16.09 12.71 -8.26
C GLN A 173 -14.75 11.95 -8.28
N ILE A 174 -13.96 12.09 -9.36
CA ILE A 174 -12.64 11.46 -9.52
C ILE A 174 -11.71 11.87 -8.37
N SER A 175 -11.75 13.13 -7.95
CA SER A 175 -10.94 13.62 -6.81
C SER A 175 -11.32 12.93 -5.49
N SER A 176 -12.63 12.71 -5.26
CA SER A 176 -13.09 12.01 -4.06
C SER A 176 -12.72 10.52 -4.08
N GLU A 177 -12.82 9.86 -5.24
CA GLU A 177 -12.39 8.47 -5.43
C GLU A 177 -10.88 8.30 -5.24
N ASN A 178 -10.06 9.21 -5.79
CA ASN A 178 -8.61 9.23 -5.57
C ASN A 178 -8.26 9.39 -4.08
N SER A 179 -9.00 10.23 -3.36
CA SER A 179 -8.80 10.41 -1.92
C SER A 179 -9.14 9.14 -1.14
N ARG A 180 -10.21 8.43 -1.52
CA ARG A 180 -10.58 7.13 -0.94
C ARG A 180 -9.49 6.09 -1.21
N LEU A 181 -9.04 5.96 -2.46
CA LEU A 181 -7.99 5.01 -2.85
C LEU A 181 -6.68 5.27 -2.11
N LYS A 182 -6.31 6.53 -1.87
CA LYS A 182 -5.12 6.88 -1.09
C LYS A 182 -5.22 6.40 0.37
N ASN A 183 -6.40 6.53 0.98
CA ASN A 183 -6.65 6.02 2.32
C ASN A 183 -6.62 4.49 2.36
N ASP A 184 -7.23 3.83 1.38
CA ASP A 184 -7.21 2.36 1.28
C ASP A 184 -5.77 1.84 1.08
N PHE A 185 -4.97 2.49 0.23
CA PHE A 185 -3.56 2.16 0.06
C PHE A 185 -2.77 2.30 1.36
N SER A 186 -3.03 3.36 2.14
CA SER A 186 -2.36 3.58 3.44
C SER A 186 -2.72 2.50 4.47
N LYS A 187 -3.97 2.02 4.46
CA LYS A 187 -4.40 0.88 5.30
C LYS A 187 -3.69 -0.41 4.90
N ILE A 188 -3.69 -0.74 3.61
CA ILE A 188 -2.99 -1.92 3.07
C ILE A 188 -1.50 -1.89 3.42
N GLN A 189 -0.86 -0.72 3.33
CA GLN A 189 0.54 -0.56 3.70
C GLN A 189 0.79 -0.87 5.19
N THR A 190 -0.11 -0.44 6.08
CA THR A 190 -0.03 -0.70 7.52
C THR A 190 -0.25 -2.18 7.84
N GLU A 191 -1.22 -2.82 7.16
CA GLU A 191 -1.47 -4.26 7.27
C GLU A 191 -0.27 -5.08 6.79
N HIS A 192 0.32 -4.71 5.66
CA HIS A 192 1.54 -5.35 5.14
C HIS A 192 2.71 -5.27 6.13
N GLN A 193 2.95 -4.10 6.74
CA GLN A 193 3.98 -3.95 7.77
C GLN A 193 3.71 -4.84 9.00
N THR A 194 2.45 -4.97 9.40
CA THR A 194 2.04 -5.82 10.53
C THR A 194 2.30 -7.29 10.23
N VAL A 195 1.87 -7.77 9.05
CA VAL A 195 2.11 -9.16 8.61
C VAL A 195 3.60 -9.44 8.47
N SER A 196 4.38 -8.51 7.92
CA SER A 196 5.84 -8.66 7.81
C SER A 196 6.49 -8.87 9.18
N LYS A 197 6.11 -8.07 10.18
CA LYS A 197 6.61 -8.21 11.55
C LYS A 197 6.20 -9.54 12.19
N GLN A 198 4.96 -9.99 11.96
CA GLN A 198 4.50 -11.30 12.43
C GLN A 198 5.30 -12.44 11.79
N LEU A 199 5.61 -12.35 10.49
CA LEU A 199 6.40 -13.35 9.78
C LEU A 199 7.84 -13.44 10.35
N GLU A 200 8.46 -12.30 10.64
CA GLU A 200 9.77 -12.25 11.30
C GLU A 200 9.74 -12.94 12.68
N GLN A 201 8.71 -12.67 13.49
CA GLN A 201 8.52 -13.31 14.80
C GLN A 201 8.32 -14.83 14.68
N HIS A 202 7.52 -15.28 13.71
CA HIS A 202 7.32 -16.70 13.44
C HIS A 202 8.61 -17.39 12.94
N SER A 203 9.39 -16.72 12.09
CA SER A 203 10.67 -17.23 11.61
C SER A 203 11.64 -17.43 12.78
N TYR A 204 11.75 -16.44 13.67
CA TYR A 204 12.56 -16.54 14.87
C TYR A 204 12.11 -17.70 15.79
N ALA A 205 10.80 -17.81 16.05
CA ALA A 205 10.26 -18.91 16.87
C ALA A 205 10.54 -20.29 16.25
N TYR A 206 10.49 -20.40 14.92
CA TYR A 206 10.82 -21.62 14.21
C TYR A 206 12.30 -22.00 14.36
N GLU A 207 13.22 -21.03 14.23
CA GLU A 207 14.65 -21.26 14.46
C GLU A 207 14.93 -21.74 15.89
N GLN A 208 14.32 -21.12 16.90
CA GLN A 208 14.45 -21.55 18.30
C GLN A 208 13.94 -22.98 18.52
N LEU A 209 12.86 -23.37 17.84
CA LEU A 209 12.33 -24.73 17.90
C LEU A 209 13.27 -25.75 17.24
N GLN A 210 13.98 -25.38 16.17
CA GLN A 210 14.99 -26.24 15.57
C GLN A 210 16.21 -26.44 16.47
N ILE A 211 16.67 -25.38 17.14
CA ILE A 211 17.74 -25.46 18.15
C ILE A 211 17.31 -26.42 19.27
N LEU A 212 16.11 -26.24 19.81
CA LEU A 212 15.59 -27.09 20.89
C LEU A 212 15.48 -28.56 20.47
N LYS A 213 15.06 -28.84 19.23
CA LYS A 213 15.04 -30.21 18.67
C LYS A 213 16.44 -30.82 18.59
N ALA A 214 17.42 -30.05 18.13
CA ALA A 214 18.80 -30.51 18.07
C ALA A 214 19.37 -30.82 19.46
N GLU A 215 19.13 -29.93 20.44
CA GLU A 215 19.53 -30.14 21.84
C GLU A 215 18.87 -31.39 22.42
N HIS A 216 17.57 -31.59 22.19
CA HIS A 216 16.86 -32.78 22.65
C HIS A 216 17.41 -34.08 22.03
N SER A 217 17.78 -34.04 20.73
CA SER A 217 18.43 -35.18 20.05
C SER A 217 19.75 -35.55 20.72
N GLN A 218 20.59 -34.55 21.04
CA GLN A 218 21.86 -34.77 21.74
C GLN A 218 21.65 -35.39 23.12
N VAL A 219 20.63 -34.94 23.87
CA VAL A 219 20.29 -35.51 25.19
C VAL A 219 19.84 -36.97 25.05
N LEU A 220 19.06 -37.32 24.04
CA LEU A 220 18.65 -38.71 23.77
C LEU A 220 19.84 -39.62 23.42
N GLU A 221 20.79 -39.13 22.62
CA GLU A 221 22.02 -39.87 22.29
C GLU A 221 22.88 -40.09 23.54
N ALA A 222 23.12 -39.04 24.33
CA ALA A 222 23.86 -39.12 25.59
C ALA A 222 23.22 -40.11 26.58
N LYS A 223 21.89 -40.15 26.63
CA LYS A 223 21.13 -41.12 27.42
C LYS A 223 21.36 -42.56 26.93
N GLN A 224 21.27 -42.81 25.62
CA GLN A 224 21.48 -44.15 25.06
C GLN A 224 22.89 -44.66 25.39
N TYR A 225 23.89 -43.79 25.26
CA TYR A 225 25.26 -44.11 25.65
C TYR A 225 25.39 -44.44 27.15
N ALA A 226 24.78 -43.65 28.03
CA ALA A 226 24.79 -43.92 29.47
C ALA A 226 24.14 -45.27 29.84
N LEU A 227 23.00 -45.61 29.22
CA LEU A 227 22.34 -46.90 29.43
C LEU A 227 23.19 -48.07 28.94
N GLN A 228 23.90 -47.90 27.81
CA GLN A 228 24.81 -48.92 27.29
C GLN A 228 26.00 -49.17 28.25
N GLU A 229 26.62 -48.12 28.77
CA GLU A 229 27.69 -48.23 29.78
C GLU A 229 27.20 -48.91 31.06
N ILE A 230 26.00 -48.58 31.54
CA ILE A 230 25.43 -49.26 32.72
C ILE A 230 25.24 -50.75 32.44
N GLY A 231 24.73 -51.12 31.26
CA GLY A 231 24.60 -52.52 30.85
C GLY A 231 25.94 -53.27 30.85
N LEU A 232 27.01 -52.63 30.38
CA LEU A 232 28.36 -53.21 30.41
C LEU A 232 28.85 -53.42 31.86
N VAL A 233 28.68 -52.42 32.73
CA VAL A 233 29.05 -52.51 34.15
C VAL A 233 28.26 -53.63 34.86
N GLN A 234 26.97 -53.80 34.56
CA GLN A 234 26.15 -54.89 35.07
C GLN A 234 26.70 -56.26 34.67
N CYS A 235 27.05 -56.44 33.39
CA CYS A 235 27.65 -57.68 32.89
C CYS A 235 28.99 -57.99 33.58
N GLU A 236 29.86 -56.99 33.75
CA GLU A 236 31.13 -57.18 34.46
C GLU A 236 30.92 -57.57 35.93
N LEU A 237 29.97 -56.95 36.63
CA LEU A 237 29.64 -57.28 38.02
C LEU A 237 29.09 -58.71 38.14
N GLN A 238 28.20 -59.11 37.23
CA GLN A 238 27.67 -60.48 37.20
C GLN A 238 28.78 -61.51 36.94
N HIS A 239 29.70 -61.20 36.03
CA HIS A 239 30.85 -62.06 35.75
C HIS A 239 31.75 -62.22 36.98
N SER A 240 32.14 -61.10 37.61
CA SER A 240 32.95 -61.14 38.85
C SER A 240 32.22 -61.86 39.99
N HIS A 241 30.90 -61.73 40.11
CA HIS A 241 30.11 -62.48 41.09
C HIS A 241 30.19 -63.99 40.85
N TYR A 242 30.09 -64.41 39.58
CA TYR A 242 30.18 -65.81 39.20
C TYR A 242 31.59 -66.39 39.46
N GLU A 243 32.66 -65.65 39.13
CA GLU A 243 34.03 -66.04 39.46
C GLU A 243 34.24 -66.23 40.97
N LEU A 244 33.68 -65.33 41.79
CA LEU A 244 33.74 -65.45 43.25
C LEU A 244 33.00 -66.68 43.78
N LEU A 245 31.85 -67.04 43.18
CA LEU A 245 31.14 -68.27 43.52
C LEU A 245 31.97 -69.51 43.17
N GLN A 246 32.61 -69.54 41.99
CA GLN A 246 33.49 -70.66 41.62
C GLN A 246 34.69 -70.80 42.57
N ILE A 247 35.30 -69.69 43.00
CA ILE A 247 36.37 -69.69 44.00
C ILE A 247 35.87 -70.25 45.33
N LYS A 248 34.68 -69.82 45.77
CA LYS A 248 34.05 -70.31 47.01
C LYS A 248 33.83 -71.83 46.98
N ASP A 249 33.30 -72.35 45.88
CA ASP A 249 33.03 -73.79 45.73
C ASP A 249 34.34 -74.60 45.70
N SER A 250 35.37 -74.07 45.04
CA SER A 250 36.71 -74.69 44.98
C SER A 250 37.42 -74.75 46.34
N LEU A 251 37.09 -73.85 47.27
CA LEU A 251 37.72 -73.74 48.59
C LEU A 251 36.95 -74.47 49.71
N SER A 252 35.75 -74.98 49.42
CA SER A 252 34.98 -75.82 50.35
C SER A 252 35.66 -77.15 50.73
N VAL A 253 36.80 -77.47 50.11
CA VAL A 253 37.55 -78.73 50.31
C VAL A 253 38.66 -78.63 51.39
N SER A 254 38.99 -77.44 51.90
CA SER A 254 40.03 -77.28 52.94
C SER A 254 39.51 -76.55 54.19
N GLU A 255 38.85 -77.28 55.08
CA GLU A 255 38.09 -76.69 56.21
C GLU A 255 38.94 -76.15 57.38
N SER A 256 40.26 -76.35 57.45
CA SER A 256 40.96 -76.19 58.73
C SER A 256 41.72 -74.87 59.00
N ASN A 257 41.70 -73.84 58.15
CA ASN A 257 42.39 -72.54 58.44
C ASN A 257 41.65 -71.29 57.91
N ASN A 258 40.32 -71.29 57.99
CA ASN A 258 39.45 -70.52 57.09
C ASN A 258 38.99 -69.13 57.59
N GLU A 259 39.40 -68.63 58.77
CA GLU A 259 38.87 -67.36 59.32
C GLU A 259 39.25 -66.13 58.48
N ILE A 260 40.53 -66.01 58.09
CA ILE A 260 41.01 -64.88 57.26
C ILE A 260 40.30 -64.87 55.90
N PHE A 261 40.07 -66.04 55.32
CA PHE A 261 39.39 -66.18 54.04
C PHE A 261 37.89 -65.87 54.15
N GLN A 262 37.22 -66.32 55.22
CA GLN A 262 35.83 -65.95 55.50
C GLN A 262 35.68 -64.43 55.70
N GLU A 263 36.63 -63.78 56.39
CA GLU A 263 36.63 -62.33 56.56
C GLU A 263 36.79 -61.61 55.20
N GLN A 264 37.69 -62.09 54.32
CA GLN A 264 37.85 -61.53 52.98
C GLN A 264 36.61 -61.74 52.10
N LEU A 265 36.01 -62.93 52.16
CA LEU A 265 34.78 -63.24 51.43
C LEU A 265 33.62 -62.35 51.91
N GLN A 266 33.53 -62.08 53.22
CA GLN A 266 32.55 -61.14 53.77
C GLN A 266 32.82 -59.70 53.30
N LYS A 267 34.08 -59.25 53.28
CA LYS A 267 34.44 -57.92 52.72
C LYS A 267 34.09 -57.80 51.24
N GLN A 268 34.31 -58.84 50.45
CA GLN A 268 33.94 -58.86 49.03
C GLN A 268 32.42 -58.90 48.83
N LYS A 269 31.68 -59.69 49.62
CA LYS A 269 30.20 -59.68 49.59
C LYS A 269 29.64 -58.32 49.97
N PHE A 270 30.20 -57.67 50.99
CA PHE A 270 29.81 -56.33 51.39
C PHE A 270 30.07 -55.31 50.27
N ALA A 271 31.26 -55.34 49.65
CA ALA A 271 31.59 -54.47 48.53
C ALA A 271 30.64 -54.71 47.32
N TYR A 272 30.32 -55.97 47.02
CA TYR A 272 29.39 -56.34 45.95
C TYR A 272 27.96 -55.84 46.22
N ASN A 273 27.45 -56.02 47.44
CA ASN A 273 26.13 -55.54 47.81
C ASN A 273 26.06 -54.01 47.76
N LEU A 274 27.09 -53.32 48.25
CA LEU A 274 27.18 -51.86 48.20
C LEU A 274 27.20 -51.35 46.74
N LEU A 275 27.97 -51.99 45.86
CA LEU A 275 28.00 -51.67 44.43
C LEU A 275 26.64 -51.93 43.77
N THR A 276 25.96 -53.01 44.13
CA THR A 276 24.65 -53.38 43.59
C THR A 276 23.56 -52.37 44.02
N GLU A 277 23.55 -51.96 45.29
CA GLU A 277 22.65 -50.90 45.77
C GLU A 277 22.92 -49.57 45.08
N GLN A 278 24.20 -49.19 44.94
CA GLN A 278 24.59 -47.98 44.23
C GLN A 278 24.19 -48.00 42.75
N LEU A 279 24.33 -49.15 42.08
CA LEU A 279 23.95 -49.33 40.68
C LEU A 279 22.43 -49.28 40.51
N THR A 280 21.68 -49.90 41.43
CA THR A 280 20.21 -49.88 41.44
C THR A 280 19.69 -48.46 41.66
N SER A 281 20.32 -47.70 42.57
CA SER A 281 20.03 -46.27 42.79
C SER A 281 20.33 -45.41 41.57
N SER A 282 21.47 -45.61 40.90
CA SER A 282 21.78 -44.93 39.63
C SER A 282 20.78 -45.27 38.52
N ASN A 283 20.35 -46.53 38.41
CA ASN A 283 19.33 -46.95 37.45
C ASN A 283 17.98 -46.27 37.69
N ALA A 284 17.51 -46.23 38.94
CA ALA A 284 16.28 -45.54 39.29
C ALA A 284 16.34 -44.05 38.92
N LYS A 285 17.49 -43.40 39.13
CA LYS A 285 17.71 -42.00 38.74
C LYS A 285 17.69 -41.83 37.21
N CYS A 286 18.28 -42.76 36.46
CA CYS A 286 18.21 -42.76 34.99
C CYS A 286 16.78 -42.97 34.46
N GLU A 287 15.97 -43.83 35.08
CA GLU A 287 14.56 -44.03 34.73
C GLU A 287 13.72 -42.77 35.02
N GLU A 288 13.98 -42.08 36.14
CA GLU A 288 13.33 -40.81 36.46
C GLU A 288 13.67 -39.73 35.42
N LEU A 289 14.96 -39.60 35.06
CA LEU A 289 15.40 -38.69 34.00
C LEU A 289 14.77 -39.04 32.65
N GLN A 290 14.59 -40.33 32.34
CA GLN A 290 13.89 -40.79 31.15
C GLN A 290 12.44 -40.32 31.12
N LYS A 291 11.72 -40.43 32.25
CA LYS A 291 10.35 -39.96 32.34
C LYS A 291 10.26 -38.44 32.12
N LYS A 292 11.13 -37.67 32.77
CA LYS A 292 11.19 -36.19 32.61
C LYS A 292 11.53 -35.77 31.17
N SER A 293 12.42 -36.49 30.50
CA SER A 293 12.75 -36.26 29.07
C SER A 293 11.55 -36.54 28.16
N SER A 294 10.84 -37.66 28.36
CA SER A 294 9.62 -37.97 27.59
C SER A 294 8.51 -36.96 27.79
N GLU A 295 8.33 -36.45 29.01
CA GLU A 295 7.37 -35.37 29.30
C GLU A 295 7.76 -34.08 28.56
N SER A 296 9.04 -33.73 28.52
CA SER A 296 9.53 -32.56 27.78
C SER A 296 9.32 -32.70 26.26
N LEU A 297 9.56 -33.89 25.70
CA LEU A 297 9.32 -34.15 24.27
C LEU A 297 7.84 -33.97 23.91
N ASN A 298 6.92 -34.52 24.70
CA ASN A 298 5.48 -34.35 24.48
C ASN A 298 5.07 -32.86 24.47
N ILE A 299 5.70 -32.05 25.31
CA ILE A 299 5.42 -30.61 25.36
C ILE A 299 5.96 -29.92 24.10
N CYS A 300 7.16 -30.26 23.64
CA CYS A 300 7.70 -29.78 22.35
C CYS A 300 6.78 -30.13 21.17
N GLU A 301 6.23 -31.36 21.14
CA GLU A 301 5.26 -31.77 20.11
C GLU A 301 3.96 -30.98 20.19
N HIS A 302 3.44 -30.72 21.39
CA HIS A 302 2.26 -29.86 21.58
C HIS A 302 2.52 -28.43 21.12
N LEU A 303 3.69 -27.86 21.43
CA LEU A 303 4.09 -26.53 20.96
C LEU A 303 4.21 -26.49 19.44
N GLN A 304 4.77 -27.54 18.82
CA GLN A 304 4.83 -27.65 17.37
C GLN A 304 3.44 -27.75 16.75
N GLN A 305 2.55 -28.57 17.28
CA GLN A 305 1.15 -28.65 16.82
C GLN A 305 0.44 -27.31 16.98
N PHE A 306 0.64 -26.61 18.10
CA PHE A 306 0.10 -25.28 18.32
C PHE A 306 0.58 -24.27 17.28
N LEU A 307 1.88 -24.27 16.95
CA LEU A 307 2.43 -23.40 15.90
C LEU A 307 1.94 -23.77 14.49
N THR A 308 1.64 -25.05 14.25
CA THR A 308 1.20 -25.53 12.92
C THR A 308 -0.30 -25.31 12.70
N ASN A 309 -1.12 -25.42 13.76
CA ASN A 309 -2.58 -25.36 13.68
C ASN A 309 -3.14 -23.94 13.84
N ASN A 310 -2.43 -23.01 14.48
CA ASN A 310 -2.87 -21.62 14.59
C ASN A 310 -2.54 -20.84 13.32
N GLN A 311 -3.37 -21.02 12.29
CA GLN A 311 -3.34 -20.20 11.09
C GLN A 311 -3.94 -18.80 11.36
N TYR A 312 -3.06 -17.82 11.53
CA TYR A 312 -3.12 -16.42 11.09
C TYR A 312 -4.32 -15.50 11.43
N SER A 313 -5.32 -15.91 12.20
CA SER A 313 -6.55 -15.10 12.33
C SER A 313 -6.86 -14.54 13.73
N ASP A 314 -6.09 -14.92 14.76
CA ASP A 314 -6.44 -14.55 16.14
C ASP A 314 -5.69 -13.28 16.60
N PRO A 315 -6.38 -12.16 16.89
CA PRO A 315 -5.77 -10.93 17.42
C PRO A 315 -5.09 -11.12 18.79
N ASP A 316 -5.36 -12.22 19.51
CA ASP A 316 -4.66 -12.57 20.75
C ASP A 316 -3.30 -13.26 20.54
N LEU A 317 -2.77 -13.26 19.30
CA LEU A 317 -1.47 -13.85 18.95
C LEU A 317 -0.33 -13.41 19.89
N ASN A 318 -0.34 -12.16 20.34
CA ASN A 318 0.70 -11.61 21.21
C ASN A 318 0.66 -12.25 22.62
N LYS A 319 -0.55 -12.54 23.13
CA LYS A 319 -0.74 -13.23 24.42
C LYS A 319 -0.30 -14.70 24.33
N ASN A 320 -0.61 -15.34 23.20
CA ASN A 320 -0.17 -16.71 22.91
C ASN A 320 1.35 -16.79 22.73
N PHE A 321 1.99 -15.78 22.14
CA PHE A 321 3.45 -15.69 22.03
C PHE A 321 4.12 -15.51 23.39
N CYS A 322 3.60 -14.63 24.27
CA CYS A 322 4.12 -14.49 25.64
C CYS A 322 3.98 -15.79 26.45
N LEU A 323 2.86 -16.52 26.29
CA LEU A 323 2.66 -17.83 26.90
C LEU A 323 3.66 -18.86 26.35
N PHE A 324 3.91 -18.84 25.04
CA PHE A 324 4.93 -19.67 24.39
C PHE A 324 6.33 -19.38 24.95
N GLU A 325 6.74 -18.11 24.98
CA GLU A 325 8.06 -17.69 25.45
C GLU A 325 8.29 -18.06 26.93
N SER A 326 7.28 -17.86 27.79
CA SER A 326 7.33 -18.27 29.19
C SER A 326 7.48 -19.79 29.36
N ASN A 327 6.70 -20.58 28.61
CA ASN A 327 6.78 -22.04 28.64
C ASN A 327 8.10 -22.56 28.06
N TYR A 328 8.61 -21.93 27.00
CA TYR A 328 9.89 -22.22 26.38
C TYR A 328 11.03 -21.98 27.38
N ASN A 329 11.08 -20.80 28.02
CA ASN A 329 12.11 -20.48 29.01
C ASN A 329 12.09 -21.46 30.19
N LYS A 330 10.89 -21.85 30.66
CA LYS A 330 10.74 -22.86 31.72
C LYS A 330 11.26 -24.24 31.27
N HIS A 331 11.02 -24.61 30.02
CA HIS A 331 11.54 -25.86 29.44
C HIS A 331 13.05 -25.84 29.27
N GLN A 332 13.59 -24.76 28.72
CA GLN A 332 15.03 -24.58 28.55
C GLN A 332 15.75 -24.69 29.89
N GLN A 333 15.22 -24.06 30.94
CA GLN A 333 15.78 -24.20 32.29
C GLN A 333 15.70 -25.64 32.82
N THR A 334 14.61 -26.35 32.50
CA THR A 334 14.46 -27.77 32.87
C THR A 334 15.51 -28.64 32.17
N ILE A 335 15.74 -28.41 30.88
CA ILE A 335 16.77 -29.11 30.09
C ILE A 335 18.17 -28.83 30.65
N ILE A 336 18.50 -27.57 30.96
CA ILE A 336 19.77 -27.18 31.57
C ILE A 336 19.98 -27.91 32.91
N ASN A 337 18.94 -27.96 33.76
CA ASN A 337 19.01 -28.65 35.03
C ASN A 337 19.24 -30.17 34.83
N LEU A 338 18.52 -30.79 33.89
CA LEU A 338 18.67 -32.21 33.56
C LEU A 338 20.07 -32.52 33.00
N GLN A 339 20.63 -31.65 32.16
CA GLN A 339 22.00 -31.79 31.65
C GLN A 339 23.03 -31.73 32.78
N SER A 340 22.87 -30.79 33.72
CA SER A 340 23.73 -30.68 34.90
C SER A 340 23.63 -31.92 35.80
N GLU A 341 22.41 -32.44 36.02
CA GLU A 341 22.18 -33.66 36.80
C GLU A 341 22.81 -34.88 36.13
N LEU A 342 22.69 -34.99 34.80
CA LEU A 342 23.27 -36.07 34.01
C LEU A 342 24.81 -36.03 34.05
N GLN A 343 25.42 -34.86 33.88
CA GLN A 343 26.87 -34.69 33.99
C GLN A 343 27.38 -35.08 35.38
N THR A 344 26.65 -34.71 36.43
CA THR A 344 26.98 -35.09 37.80
C THR A 344 26.91 -36.61 37.98
N ALA A 345 25.84 -37.25 37.48
CA ALA A 345 25.68 -38.70 37.54
C ALA A 345 26.77 -39.45 36.74
N GLN A 346 27.17 -38.92 35.57
CA GLN A 346 28.29 -39.48 34.79
C GLN A 346 29.62 -39.36 35.54
N ALA A 347 29.91 -38.22 36.16
CA ALA A 347 31.11 -38.04 36.97
C ALA A 347 31.16 -39.01 38.16
N GLU A 348 30.02 -39.22 38.84
CA GLU A 348 29.90 -40.21 39.91
C GLU A 348 30.14 -41.64 39.42
N LEU A 349 29.61 -42.02 38.25
CA LEU A 349 29.83 -43.34 37.65
C LEU A 349 31.29 -43.56 37.27
N ILE A 350 31.96 -42.57 36.66
CA ILE A 350 33.40 -42.62 36.34
C ILE A 350 34.22 -42.81 37.62
N LEU A 351 33.91 -42.06 38.68
CA LEU A 351 34.59 -42.20 39.96
C LEU A 351 34.43 -43.61 40.55
N LYS A 352 33.21 -44.15 40.52
CA LYS A 352 32.93 -45.52 41.01
C LYS A 352 33.63 -46.59 40.18
N ARG A 353 33.70 -46.43 38.84
CA ARG A 353 34.46 -47.33 37.95
C ARG A 353 35.95 -47.33 38.33
N ASN A 354 36.54 -46.16 38.52
CA ASN A 354 37.94 -46.04 38.93
C ASN A 354 38.20 -46.70 40.29
N GLN A 355 37.28 -46.57 41.25
CA GLN A 355 37.37 -47.25 42.54
C GLN A 355 37.29 -48.78 42.39
N LEU A 356 36.41 -49.28 41.51
CA LEU A 356 36.30 -50.71 41.21
C LEU A 356 37.57 -51.26 40.56
N GLU A 357 38.16 -50.53 39.59
CA GLU A 357 39.41 -50.92 38.95
C GLU A 357 40.59 -50.95 39.95
N GLN A 358 40.66 -49.96 40.86
CA GLN A 358 41.64 -49.98 41.95
C GLN A 358 41.45 -51.18 42.88
N PHE A 359 40.19 -51.53 43.19
CA PHE A 359 39.88 -52.71 44.00
C PHE A 359 40.30 -54.01 43.29
N LYS A 360 39.98 -54.16 41.99
CA LYS A 360 40.41 -55.30 41.17
C LYS A 360 41.94 -55.44 41.19
N ALA A 361 42.67 -54.35 40.92
CA ALA A 361 44.13 -54.35 40.93
C ALA A 361 44.73 -54.74 42.30
N LYS A 362 44.12 -54.27 43.40
CA LYS A 362 44.54 -54.65 44.76
C LYS A 362 44.30 -56.14 45.04
N ASN A 363 43.15 -56.67 44.58
CA ASN A 363 42.81 -58.07 44.72
C ASN A 363 43.75 -58.97 43.91
N ASP A 364 44.09 -58.58 42.68
CA ASP A 364 45.04 -59.30 41.83
C ASP A 364 46.44 -59.34 42.44
N LEU A 365 46.90 -58.21 42.99
CA LEU A 365 48.17 -58.14 43.70
C LEU A 365 48.18 -59.06 44.92
N GLN A 366 47.09 -59.07 45.68
CA GLN A 366 46.96 -59.94 46.84
C GLN A 366 46.92 -61.42 46.44
N ASN A 367 46.20 -61.79 45.40
CA ASN A 367 46.17 -63.15 44.86
C ASN A 367 47.57 -63.60 44.42
N LYS A 368 48.32 -62.71 43.77
CA LYS A 368 49.72 -62.98 43.37
C LYS A 368 50.62 -63.21 44.59
N GLN A 369 50.49 -62.42 45.65
CA GLN A 369 51.24 -62.60 46.90
C GLN A 369 50.88 -63.91 47.61
N THR A 370 49.60 -64.26 47.64
CA THR A 370 49.11 -65.54 48.19
C THR A 370 49.69 -66.73 47.42
N GLU A 371 49.70 -66.66 46.09
CA GLU A 371 50.24 -67.70 45.22
C GLU A 371 51.77 -67.84 45.37
N GLU A 372 52.50 -66.72 45.49
CA GLU A 372 53.94 -66.76 45.81
C GLU A 372 54.22 -67.38 47.18
N THR A 373 53.39 -67.08 48.18
CA THR A 373 53.49 -67.67 49.52
C THR A 373 53.20 -69.17 49.48
N ARG A 374 52.17 -69.60 48.73
CA ARG A 374 51.85 -71.00 48.50
C ARG A 374 53.02 -71.75 47.85
N LYS A 375 53.63 -71.17 46.81
CA LYS A 375 54.83 -71.73 46.16
C LYS A 375 56.03 -71.84 47.11
N LYS A 376 56.24 -70.87 47.99
CA LYS A 376 57.29 -70.92 49.02
C LYS A 376 57.02 -72.04 50.04
N MET A 377 55.79 -72.18 50.52
CA MET A 377 55.40 -73.28 51.41
C MET A 377 55.53 -74.65 50.73
N GLN A 378 55.11 -74.79 49.47
CA GLN A 378 55.26 -76.03 48.72
C GLN A 378 56.73 -76.44 48.61
N LYS A 379 57.62 -75.51 48.24
CA LYS A 379 59.07 -75.77 48.20
C LYS A 379 59.64 -76.18 49.56
N PHE A 380 59.14 -75.61 50.64
CA PHE A 380 59.54 -75.98 52.00
C PHE A 380 59.10 -77.42 52.33
N TYR A 381 57.85 -77.79 52.05
CA TYR A 381 57.37 -79.17 52.24
C TYR A 381 58.11 -80.18 51.36
N ASP A 382 58.34 -79.87 50.08
CA ASP A 382 59.11 -80.72 49.17
C ASP A 382 60.55 -80.94 49.71
N ALA A 383 61.16 -79.90 50.29
CA ALA A 383 62.47 -80.00 50.92
C ALA A 383 62.43 -80.89 52.19
N GLN A 384 61.41 -80.76 53.03
CA GLN A 384 61.24 -81.64 54.20
C GLN A 384 61.00 -83.09 53.80
N ILE A 385 60.14 -83.35 52.80
CA ILE A 385 59.91 -84.70 52.26
C ILE A 385 61.21 -85.29 51.71
N LYS A 386 61.99 -84.50 50.97
CA LYS A 386 63.30 -84.92 50.45
C LYS A 386 64.30 -85.22 51.56
N GLN A 387 64.31 -84.43 52.64
CA GLN A 387 65.15 -84.68 53.81
C GLN A 387 64.73 -85.97 54.53
N HIS A 388 63.45 -86.17 54.82
CA HIS A 388 62.94 -87.41 55.42
C HIS A 388 63.22 -88.65 54.57
N LYS A 389 63.15 -88.56 53.24
CA LYS A 389 63.56 -89.66 52.35
C LYS A 389 65.05 -89.99 52.51
N LYS A 390 65.92 -88.99 52.64
CA LYS A 390 67.35 -89.22 52.91
C LYS A 390 67.56 -89.86 54.28
N ASP A 391 66.89 -89.36 55.31
CA ASP A 391 67.00 -89.88 56.67
C ASP A 391 66.54 -91.35 56.72
N MET A 392 65.45 -91.70 56.02
CA MET A 392 64.97 -93.08 55.85
C MET A 392 66.00 -93.97 55.13
N GLN A 393 66.63 -93.50 54.04
CA GLN A 393 67.67 -94.26 53.35
C GLN A 393 68.90 -94.52 54.24
N VAL A 394 69.27 -93.55 55.10
CA VAL A 394 70.35 -93.75 56.08
C VAL A 394 69.96 -94.80 57.10
N LEU A 395 68.73 -94.76 57.62
CA LEU A 395 68.22 -95.79 58.54
C LEU A 395 68.20 -97.18 57.90
N GLU A 396 67.77 -97.30 56.65
CA GLU A 396 67.82 -98.56 55.88
C GLU A 396 69.25 -99.08 55.71
N GLN A 397 70.23 -98.21 55.45
CA GLN A 397 71.65 -98.60 55.38
C GLN A 397 72.21 -99.06 56.73
N ILE A 398 71.78 -98.45 57.83
CA ILE A 398 72.19 -98.85 59.18
C ILE A 398 71.57 -100.21 59.53
N LEU A 399 70.29 -100.41 59.25
CA LEU A 399 69.58 -101.67 59.53
C LEU A 399 70.03 -102.81 58.61
N GLY A 400 70.31 -102.54 57.34
CA GLY A 400 70.83 -103.53 56.38
C GLY A 400 72.26 -103.98 56.65
N ARG A 401 73.03 -103.24 57.45
CA ARG A 401 74.35 -103.71 57.96
C ARG A 401 74.24 -104.56 59.23
N GLY A 402 73.04 -104.71 59.81
CA GLY A 402 72.80 -105.47 61.03
C GLY A 402 72.68 -106.99 60.87
N GLU A 403 72.66 -107.52 59.64
CA GLU A 403 72.49 -108.97 59.37
C GLU A 403 73.80 -109.74 59.12
N GLN A 404 74.97 -109.12 59.36
CA GLN A 404 76.24 -109.85 59.49
C GLN A 404 76.73 -109.79 60.94
N ILE A 405 75.90 -110.29 61.86
CA ILE A 405 76.45 -110.84 63.10
C ILE A 405 76.74 -112.30 62.78
N GLU A 406 77.95 -112.57 62.30
CA GLU A 406 78.54 -113.89 62.40
C GLU A 406 78.49 -114.29 63.88
N THR A 407 77.69 -115.30 64.20
CA THR A 407 77.83 -116.06 65.43
C THR A 407 79.23 -116.68 65.42
N PRO A 408 80.13 -116.30 66.35
CA PRO A 408 81.33 -117.10 66.61
C PRO A 408 80.88 -118.40 67.30
N GLU A 409 81.49 -119.51 66.88
CA GLU A 409 81.30 -120.92 67.28
C GLU A 409 80.69 -121.21 68.65
#